data_AF-A0A521WVE7-F1
#
_entry.id   AF-A0A521WVE7-F1
#
_cell.length_a   1.000
_cell.length_b   1.000
_cell.length_c   1.000
_cell.angle_alpha   90.00
_cell.angle_beta   90.00
_cell.angle_gamma   90.00
#
_symmetry.space_group_name_H-M   'P 1'
#
loop_
_entity.id
_entity.type
_entity.pdbx_description
1 polymer ?
#
loop_
_entity_poly.entity_id
_entity_poly.type
_entity_poly.pdbx_seq_one_letter_code
_entity_poly.pdbx_strand_id
1 'polypeptide(L)'
;GQTGPEEAEDDEELPVEVKSFYYDEWDFRAADYKPRWCRVQERPQDEGSADYFDEALREHAALVNETRKQFELLKPEMFRKIKRLLDGEEFDLDAVIDYAIERKAGHSYTDKVYWRRNKVERDVAVAFLLDMSASTDEEIEKRKQKYQEEDNFDDDPRKYFQWLAKRRATQAIAPPKRIIDLEKESTVLFIKALETIGDSYGIYGFSGYGRDNVEFYVIKDLMEQFSDKVKKRIDKVAPIRSTRMGPAIRHATAKLDAYDAKVKILMLVSDGRPQDHGYGRDRTEKEYAIHDTKQALLEARRKGITPFALTVDKEGHDYLGQMCEDMGYEVVADIEHLPQRLPTLYRRLTE
;
A
#
# COMPACT_ATOMS: atom_id res chain seq x y z
N GLY A 1 11.24 54.19 34.32
CA GLY A 1 10.94 53.51 33.06
C GLY A 1 10.33 52.19 33.41
N GLN A 2 9.03 52.02 33.13
CA GLN A 2 8.33 50.75 33.26
C GLN A 2 8.53 49.97 31.96
N THR A 3 9.11 48.79 32.08
CA THR A 3 9.22 47.78 31.02
C THR A 3 7.84 47.16 30.81
N GLY A 4 7.25 47.38 29.63
CA GLY A 4 6.02 46.71 29.20
C GLY A 4 6.26 45.22 28.95
N PRO A 5 5.23 44.37 29.08
CA PRO A 5 5.37 42.95 28.79
C PRO A 5 5.54 42.75 27.28
N GLU A 6 6.50 41.91 26.90
CA GLU A 6 6.59 41.36 25.54
C GLU A 6 5.31 40.54 25.28
N GLU A 7 4.49 41.03 24.36
CA GLU A 7 3.40 40.26 23.78
C GLU A 7 4.02 39.08 23.03
N ALA A 8 3.75 37.86 23.51
CA ALA A 8 4.04 36.65 22.78
C ALA A 8 3.22 36.69 21.48
N GLU A 9 3.89 36.72 20.34
CA GLU A 9 3.25 36.50 19.04
C GLU A 9 2.63 35.09 19.09
N ASP A 10 1.30 35.02 19.16
CA ASP A 10 0.54 33.82 18.88
C ASP A 10 0.87 33.41 17.44
N ASP A 11 1.72 32.39 17.28
CA ASP A 11 1.88 31.64 16.04
C ASP A 11 0.54 30.96 15.74
N GLU A 12 -0.41 31.70 15.16
CA GLU A 12 -1.62 31.11 14.57
C GLU A 12 -1.16 30.18 13.44
N GLU A 13 -1.19 28.86 13.71
CA GLU A 13 -0.94 27.83 12.70
C GLU A 13 -1.82 28.12 11.47
N LEU A 14 -1.17 28.41 10.34
CA LEU A 14 -1.86 28.67 9.08
C LEU A 14 -2.86 27.54 8.79
N PRO A 15 -4.08 27.86 8.35
CA PRO A 15 -5.09 26.85 8.10
C PRO A 15 -4.59 25.83 7.07
N VAL A 16 -4.71 24.55 7.42
CA VAL A 16 -4.33 23.42 6.56
C VAL A 16 -4.99 23.57 5.19
N GLU A 17 -4.18 23.72 4.14
CA GLU A 17 -4.67 23.92 2.78
C GLU A 17 -5.32 22.63 2.25
N VAL A 18 -6.66 22.58 2.26
CA VAL A 18 -7.41 21.46 1.69
C VAL A 18 -7.61 21.70 0.19
N LYS A 19 -6.98 20.86 -0.64
CA LYS A 19 -7.09 20.95 -2.10
C LYS A 19 -8.26 20.11 -2.59
N SER A 20 -9.14 20.70 -3.39
CA SER A 20 -10.32 20.01 -3.92
C SER A 20 -10.14 19.67 -5.40
N PHE A 21 -10.33 18.39 -5.73
CA PHE A 21 -10.29 17.85 -7.08
C PHE A 21 -11.64 17.26 -7.43
N TYR A 22 -11.99 17.27 -8.71
CA TYR A 22 -13.25 16.70 -9.21
C TYR A 22 -12.94 15.59 -10.19
N TYR A 23 -13.60 14.45 -10.01
CA TYR A 23 -13.45 13.28 -10.84
C TYR A 23 -14.80 12.84 -11.40
N ASP A 24 -14.73 12.26 -12.59
CA ASP A 24 -15.87 11.62 -13.20
C ASP A 24 -16.12 10.28 -12.50
N GLU A 25 -17.40 9.93 -12.36
CA GLU A 25 -17.82 8.64 -11.82
C GLU A 25 -18.43 7.80 -12.95
N TRP A 26 -18.05 6.54 -13.03
CA TRP A 26 -18.63 5.64 -14.01
C TRP A 26 -20.01 5.19 -13.56
N ASP A 27 -21.02 5.42 -14.40
CA ASP A 27 -22.35 4.86 -14.23
C ASP A 27 -22.50 3.60 -15.08
N PHE A 28 -22.41 2.44 -14.45
CA PHE A 28 -22.50 1.15 -15.15
C PHE A 28 -23.88 0.89 -15.77
N ARG A 29 -24.94 1.55 -15.27
CA ARG A 29 -26.31 1.39 -15.79
C ARG A 29 -26.51 2.20 -17.06
N ALA A 30 -25.94 3.41 -17.08
CA ALA A 30 -25.94 4.26 -18.27
C ALA A 30 -24.84 3.90 -19.27
N ALA A 31 -23.85 3.11 -18.84
CA ALA A 31 -22.61 2.84 -19.57
C ALA A 31 -21.90 4.14 -20.00
N ASP A 32 -21.93 5.16 -19.14
CA ASP A 32 -21.37 6.48 -19.39
C ASP A 32 -20.85 7.13 -18.10
N TYR A 33 -20.04 8.17 -18.24
CA TYR A 33 -19.48 8.92 -17.14
C TYR A 33 -20.42 10.02 -16.66
N LYS A 34 -20.52 10.17 -15.33
CA LYS A 34 -21.08 11.35 -14.69
C LYS A 34 -19.95 12.37 -14.52
N PRO A 35 -19.97 13.49 -15.27
CA PRO A 35 -18.87 14.44 -15.27
C PRO A 35 -18.77 15.18 -13.93
N ARG A 36 -17.54 15.31 -13.40
CA ARG A 36 -17.21 16.04 -12.17
C ARG A 36 -18.10 15.68 -10.98
N TRP A 37 -18.52 14.42 -10.92
CA TRP A 37 -19.54 13.95 -9.98
C TRP A 37 -19.01 13.77 -8.57
N CYS A 38 -17.74 13.38 -8.45
CA CYS A 38 -17.10 13.12 -7.18
C CYS A 38 -16.10 14.23 -6.85
N ARG A 39 -16.15 14.76 -5.64
CA ARG A 39 -15.21 15.73 -5.11
C ARG A 39 -14.26 15.04 -4.12
N VAL A 40 -12.97 15.04 -4.46
CA VAL A 40 -11.88 14.54 -3.63
C VAL A 40 -11.21 15.72 -2.92
N GLN A 41 -11.11 15.66 -1.60
CA GLN A 41 -10.44 16.62 -0.75
C GLN A 41 -9.11 16.04 -0.31
N GLU A 42 -8.04 16.51 -0.95
CA GLU A 42 -6.66 16.19 -0.57
C GLU A 42 -6.25 17.05 0.63
N ARG A 43 -5.72 16.41 1.67
CA ARG A 43 -5.12 17.06 2.82
C ARG A 43 -3.90 16.29 3.33
N PRO A 44 -2.89 16.97 3.90
CA PRO A 44 -1.84 16.28 4.64
C PRO A 44 -2.46 15.56 5.85
N GLN A 45 -1.88 14.42 6.20
CA GLN A 45 -2.22 13.72 7.44
C GLN A 45 -1.64 14.48 8.65
N ASP A 46 -2.40 14.52 9.74
CA ASP A 46 -1.96 15.14 11.00
C ASP A 46 -0.72 14.44 11.57
N GLU A 47 0.12 15.17 12.31
CA GLU A 47 1.31 14.62 12.95
C GLU A 47 0.99 14.15 14.38
N GLY A 48 1.40 12.92 14.72
CA GLY A 48 1.33 12.33 16.06
C GLY A 48 2.71 12.09 16.67
N SER A 49 2.85 10.98 17.40
CA SER A 49 4.15 10.57 17.95
C SER A 49 4.98 9.78 16.93
N ALA A 50 6.31 9.94 17.00
CA ALA A 50 7.22 9.07 16.26
C ALA A 50 7.46 7.71 16.95
N ASP A 51 7.10 7.60 18.23
CA ASP A 51 7.40 6.42 19.07
C ASP A 51 6.73 5.15 18.52
N TYR A 52 5.51 5.28 17.99
CA TYR A 52 4.76 4.17 17.40
C TYR A 52 5.54 3.50 16.27
N PHE A 53 6.17 4.29 15.39
CA PHE A 53 6.95 3.76 14.27
C PHE A 53 8.15 2.94 14.77
N ASP A 54 8.87 3.45 15.76
CA ASP A 54 10.05 2.79 16.34
C ASP A 54 9.66 1.59 17.22
N GLU A 55 8.49 1.59 17.84
CA GLU A 55 7.93 0.45 18.56
C GLU A 55 7.51 -0.67 17.61
N ALA A 56 6.76 -0.36 16.54
CA ALA A 56 6.35 -1.34 15.54
C ALA A 56 7.57 -2.02 14.88
N LEU A 57 8.64 -1.27 14.58
CA LEU A 57 9.89 -1.85 14.08
C LEU A 57 10.59 -2.76 15.08
N ARG A 58 10.50 -2.47 16.39
CA ARG A 58 11.09 -3.31 17.45
C ARG A 58 10.29 -4.58 17.65
N GLU A 59 8.96 -4.50 17.66
CA GLU A 59 8.07 -5.66 17.76
C GLU A 59 8.31 -6.65 16.61
N HIS A 60 8.45 -6.12 15.39
CA HIS A 60 8.61 -6.91 14.17
C HIS A 60 10.06 -7.00 13.67
N ALA A 61 11.06 -6.80 14.54
CA ALA A 61 12.47 -6.72 14.16
C ALA A 61 12.97 -7.95 13.38
N ALA A 62 12.49 -9.15 13.73
CA ALA A 62 12.84 -10.38 13.01
C ALA A 62 12.37 -10.34 11.55
N LEU A 63 11.12 -9.90 11.34
CA LEU A 63 10.51 -9.79 10.03
C LEU A 63 11.13 -8.67 9.19
N VAL A 64 11.45 -7.52 9.80
CA VAL A 64 12.19 -6.44 9.15
C VAL A 64 13.52 -6.97 8.61
N ASN A 65 14.25 -7.73 9.41
CA ASN A 65 15.55 -8.29 9.03
C ASN A 65 15.43 -9.33 7.91
N GLU A 66 14.40 -10.19 7.94
CA GLU A 66 14.13 -11.14 6.87
C GLU A 66 13.79 -10.41 5.57
N THR A 67 12.85 -9.47 5.64
CA THR A 67 12.40 -8.64 4.52
C THR A 67 13.58 -7.90 3.89
N ARG A 68 14.41 -7.26 4.72
CA ARG A 68 15.64 -6.60 4.28
C ARG A 68 16.58 -7.56 3.54
N LYS A 69 16.85 -8.75 4.08
CA LYS A 69 17.71 -9.75 3.42
C LYS A 69 17.13 -10.18 2.08
N GLN A 70 15.81 -10.41 2.02
CA GLN A 70 15.14 -10.79 0.78
C GLN A 70 15.23 -9.68 -0.29
N PHE A 71 15.12 -8.41 0.10
CA PHE A 71 15.25 -7.28 -0.82
C PHE A 71 16.69 -6.91 -1.18
N GLU A 72 17.66 -7.13 -0.31
CA GLU A 72 19.07 -7.00 -0.66
C GLU A 72 19.47 -7.97 -1.79
N LEU A 73 18.83 -9.13 -1.87
CA LEU A 73 19.00 -10.08 -3.00
C LEU A 73 18.31 -9.63 -4.30
N LEU A 74 17.33 -8.72 -4.21
CA LEU A 74 16.59 -8.17 -5.35
C LEU A 74 17.17 -6.87 -5.89
N LYS A 75 18.07 -6.22 -5.14
CA LYS A 75 18.84 -5.11 -5.70
C LYS A 75 19.49 -5.64 -6.97
N PRO A 76 19.19 -5.04 -8.15
CA PRO A 76 19.93 -5.38 -9.34
C PRO A 76 21.40 -5.30 -8.98
N GLU A 77 22.21 -6.32 -9.32
CA GLU A 77 23.64 -6.13 -9.29
C GLU A 77 23.89 -4.85 -10.10
N MET A 78 24.34 -3.79 -9.43
CA MET A 78 24.48 -2.45 -10.03
C MET A 78 25.44 -2.42 -11.23
N PHE A 79 25.95 -3.58 -11.65
CA PHE A 79 26.92 -3.80 -12.70
C PHE A 79 26.78 -5.20 -13.30
N ARG A 80 25.62 -5.58 -13.86
CA ARG A 80 25.56 -6.82 -14.65
C ARG A 80 26.48 -6.68 -15.87
N LYS A 81 27.54 -7.48 -15.92
CA LYS A 81 28.47 -7.51 -17.07
C LYS A 81 27.77 -8.19 -18.25
N ILE A 82 27.53 -7.44 -19.32
CA ILE A 82 27.17 -8.04 -20.60
C ILE A 82 28.49 -8.43 -21.27
N LYS A 83 28.73 -9.74 -21.37
CA LYS A 83 29.91 -10.34 -21.98
C LYS A 83 29.68 -10.61 -23.47
N ARG A 84 30.76 -10.96 -24.18
CA ARG A 84 30.74 -11.31 -25.61
C ARG A 84 30.15 -10.20 -26.48
N LEU A 85 30.71 -9.00 -26.36
CA LEU A 85 30.39 -7.86 -27.20
C LEU A 85 31.54 -7.59 -28.18
N LEU A 86 31.20 -7.08 -29.38
CA LEU A 86 32.19 -6.63 -30.36
C LEU A 86 32.94 -5.38 -29.87
N ASP A 87 32.31 -4.60 -29.01
CA ASP A 87 32.84 -3.38 -28.42
C ASP A 87 32.29 -3.21 -27.00
N GLY A 88 33.08 -2.67 -26.09
CA GLY A 88 32.74 -2.57 -24.67
C GLY A 88 33.79 -1.82 -23.86
N GLU A 89 33.58 -1.77 -22.55
CA GLU A 89 34.45 -1.02 -21.63
C GLU A 89 35.81 -1.69 -21.47
N GLU A 90 35.84 -3.02 -21.43
CA GLU A 90 37.06 -3.79 -21.18
C GLU A 90 37.00 -5.17 -21.86
N PHE A 91 38.15 -5.80 -22.02
CA PHE A 91 38.24 -7.14 -22.58
C PHE A 91 37.74 -8.20 -21.60
N ASP A 92 36.98 -9.18 -22.11
CA ASP A 92 36.65 -10.40 -21.40
C ASP A 92 37.79 -11.40 -21.61
N LEU A 93 38.65 -11.55 -20.60
CA LEU A 93 39.85 -12.39 -20.67
C LEU A 93 39.54 -13.80 -21.17
N ASP A 94 38.43 -14.40 -20.72
CA ASP A 94 38.00 -15.73 -21.17
C ASP A 94 37.74 -15.74 -22.69
N ALA A 95 37.00 -14.75 -23.19
CA ALA A 95 36.69 -14.64 -24.62
C ALA A 95 37.93 -14.30 -25.47
N VAL A 96 38.88 -13.52 -24.93
CA VAL A 96 40.16 -13.25 -25.59
C VAL A 96 41.03 -14.50 -25.66
N ILE A 97 41.05 -15.30 -24.59
CA ILE A 97 41.77 -16.58 -24.55
C ILE A 97 41.18 -17.53 -25.58
N ASP A 98 39.85 -17.69 -25.61
CA ASP A 98 39.15 -18.52 -26.59
C ASP A 98 39.45 -18.06 -28.01
N TYR A 99 39.35 -16.74 -28.28
CA TYR A 99 39.70 -16.15 -29.56
C TYR A 99 41.14 -16.47 -29.98
N ALA A 100 42.11 -16.35 -29.06
CA ALA A 100 43.52 -16.62 -29.34
C ALA A 100 43.79 -18.10 -29.62
N ILE A 101 43.08 -19.00 -28.92
CA ILE A 101 43.15 -20.46 -29.12
C ILE A 101 42.54 -20.82 -30.48
N GLU A 102 41.32 -20.40 -30.76
CA GLU A 102 40.60 -20.70 -32.02
C GLU A 102 41.33 -20.15 -33.24
N ARG A 103 41.85 -18.92 -33.14
CA ARG A 103 42.65 -18.29 -34.19
C ARG A 103 43.95 -19.05 -34.44
N LYS A 104 44.63 -19.55 -33.41
CA LYS A 104 45.82 -20.40 -33.56
C LYS A 104 45.49 -21.79 -34.12
N ALA A 105 44.32 -22.34 -33.78
CA ALA A 105 43.86 -23.63 -34.26
C ALA A 105 43.31 -23.60 -35.70
N GLY A 106 43.13 -22.40 -36.29
CA GLY A 106 42.60 -22.23 -37.65
C GLY A 106 41.09 -22.45 -37.76
N HIS A 107 40.36 -22.37 -36.64
CA HIS A 107 38.91 -22.46 -36.61
C HIS A 107 38.24 -21.08 -36.82
N SER A 108 36.95 -21.09 -37.14
CA SER A 108 36.13 -19.86 -37.16
C SER A 108 36.03 -19.29 -35.75
N TYR A 109 36.37 -18.02 -35.59
CA TYR A 109 36.40 -17.32 -34.31
C TYR A 109 35.35 -16.21 -34.25
N THR A 110 35.02 -15.76 -33.04
CA THR A 110 34.13 -14.62 -32.79
C THR A 110 34.92 -13.43 -32.27
N ASP A 111 34.79 -12.26 -32.90
CA ASP A 111 35.46 -11.02 -32.49
C ASP A 111 34.80 -10.35 -31.27
N LYS A 112 33.79 -11.01 -30.69
CA LYS A 112 33.04 -10.56 -29.52
C LYS A 112 33.84 -10.77 -28.22
N VAL A 113 34.92 -10.02 -28.04
CA VAL A 113 35.87 -10.19 -26.92
C VAL A 113 35.73 -9.17 -25.80
N TYR A 114 34.77 -8.26 -25.89
CA TYR A 114 34.56 -7.21 -24.90
C TYR A 114 33.41 -7.52 -23.94
N TRP A 115 33.43 -6.85 -22.79
CA TRP A 115 32.29 -6.73 -21.90
C TRP A 115 32.04 -5.27 -21.53
N ARG A 116 30.81 -4.94 -21.15
CA ARG A 116 30.45 -3.63 -20.58
C ARG A 116 29.58 -3.80 -19.34
N ARG A 117 29.60 -2.82 -18.45
CA ARG A 117 28.61 -2.70 -17.39
C ARG A 117 27.28 -2.28 -18.00
N ASN A 118 26.21 -3.02 -17.71
CA ASN A 118 24.86 -2.52 -17.92
C ASN A 118 24.34 -2.01 -16.58
N LYS A 119 24.29 -0.68 -16.43
CA LYS A 119 23.65 -0.05 -15.28
C LYS A 119 22.14 -0.10 -15.52
N VAL A 120 21.50 -1.18 -15.09
CA VAL A 120 20.04 -1.24 -15.05
C VAL A 120 19.60 -0.49 -13.80
N GLU A 121 19.29 0.80 -13.97
CA GLU A 121 18.68 1.58 -12.89
C GLU A 121 17.24 1.11 -12.73
N ARG A 122 16.96 0.57 -11.53
CA ARG A 122 15.62 0.27 -11.08
C ARG A 122 14.90 1.60 -10.91
N ASP A 123 13.81 1.77 -11.66
CA ASP A 123 13.05 3.00 -11.75
C ASP A 123 11.56 2.66 -11.62
N VAL A 124 11.16 2.46 -10.36
CA VAL A 124 9.83 2.02 -9.95
C VAL A 124 9.22 3.10 -9.05
N ALA A 125 7.98 3.47 -9.35
CA ALA A 125 7.16 4.34 -8.52
C ALA A 125 5.92 3.58 -8.03
N VAL A 126 5.62 3.65 -6.74
CA VAL A 126 4.51 2.90 -6.12
C VAL A 126 3.60 3.83 -5.33
N ALA A 127 2.30 3.81 -5.57
CA ALA A 127 1.33 4.48 -4.70
C ALA A 127 0.59 3.47 -3.84
N PHE A 128 0.72 3.58 -2.53
CA PHE A 128 -0.07 2.85 -1.55
C PHE A 128 -1.32 3.63 -1.25
N LEU A 129 -2.47 2.97 -1.42
CA LEU A 129 -3.76 3.50 -1.10
C LEU A 129 -4.38 2.64 0.01
N LEU A 130 -4.32 3.15 1.24
CA LEU A 130 -4.81 2.51 2.45
C LEU A 130 -6.28 2.90 2.67
N ASP A 131 -7.14 1.91 2.86
CA ASP A 131 -8.54 2.14 3.21
C ASP A 131 -8.65 2.54 4.69
N MET A 132 -9.07 3.77 4.98
CA MET A 132 -9.26 4.27 6.35
C MET A 132 -10.74 4.31 6.73
N SER A 133 -11.52 3.37 6.22
CA SER A 133 -12.94 3.29 6.51
C SER A 133 -13.26 2.62 7.86
N ALA A 134 -14.49 2.79 8.33
CA ALA A 134 -14.95 2.34 9.64
C ALA A 134 -14.89 0.82 9.84
N SER A 135 -14.83 0.02 8.78
CA SER A 135 -14.61 -1.44 8.89
C SER A 135 -13.22 -1.77 9.44
N THR A 136 -12.25 -0.87 9.30
CA THR A 136 -10.90 -1.06 9.84
C THR A 136 -10.81 -0.91 11.37
N ASP A 137 -11.88 -0.45 12.03
CA ASP A 137 -12.00 -0.44 13.50
C ASP A 137 -12.48 -1.78 14.07
N GLU A 138 -12.76 -2.79 13.23
CA GLU A 138 -13.14 -4.12 13.70
C GLU A 138 -11.98 -4.81 14.47
N GLU A 139 -12.29 -5.33 15.66
CA GLU A 139 -11.38 -6.15 16.46
C GLU A 139 -11.24 -7.56 15.84
N ILE A 140 -9.99 -8.04 15.70
CA ILE A 140 -9.68 -9.31 15.04
C ILE A 140 -10.37 -10.52 15.70
N GLU A 141 -10.64 -10.48 17.01
CA GLU A 141 -11.33 -11.56 17.74
C GLU A 141 -12.77 -11.81 17.24
N LYS A 142 -13.48 -10.80 16.70
CA LYS A 142 -14.88 -10.95 16.24
C LYS A 142 -15.01 -11.83 14.99
N ARG A 143 -13.94 -12.05 14.21
CA ARG A 143 -13.91 -12.99 13.08
C ARG A 143 -13.69 -14.45 13.48
N LYS A 144 -13.19 -14.74 14.69
CA LYS A 144 -13.00 -16.13 15.20
C LYS A 144 -14.24 -16.70 15.93
N GLN A 145 -15.27 -15.89 16.22
CA GLN A 145 -16.48 -16.31 16.94
C GLN A 145 -17.78 -16.04 16.15
N LYS A 146 -17.87 -16.51 14.91
CA LYS A 146 -19.17 -16.88 14.33
C LYS A 146 -19.08 -18.37 13.99
N TYR A 147 -19.77 -19.18 14.80
CA TYR A 147 -19.93 -20.63 14.71
C TYR A 147 -18.74 -21.50 15.17
N GLN A 148 -18.59 -21.60 16.49
CA GLN A 148 -18.59 -22.91 17.17
C GLN A 148 -19.40 -22.74 18.46
N GLU A 149 -20.71 -22.98 18.35
CA GLU A 149 -21.52 -23.41 19.49
C GLU A 149 -20.96 -24.75 19.96
N GLU A 150 -20.22 -24.76 21.07
CA GLU A 150 -20.14 -25.92 21.98
C GLU A 150 -19.46 -25.56 23.32
N ASP A 151 -19.76 -24.40 23.91
CA ASP A 151 -19.55 -24.25 25.35
C ASP A 151 -20.87 -24.66 26.04
N ASN A 152 -20.99 -25.97 26.29
CA ASN A 152 -22.06 -26.53 27.09
C ASN A 152 -21.84 -26.10 28.56
N PHE A 153 -22.17 -24.86 28.89
CA PHE A 153 -22.32 -24.42 30.27
C PHE A 153 -23.55 -25.14 30.81
N ASP A 154 -23.31 -26.24 31.52
CA ASP A 154 -24.28 -27.16 32.13
C ASP A 154 -25.17 -26.46 33.20
N ASP A 155 -25.79 -25.34 32.83
CA ASP A 155 -26.59 -24.42 33.65
C ASP A 155 -25.95 -23.94 34.97
N ASP A 156 -24.61 -23.99 35.11
CA ASP A 156 -23.91 -23.47 36.30
C ASP A 156 -23.51 -21.98 36.14
N PRO A 157 -24.17 -21.04 36.85
CA PRO A 157 -23.89 -19.61 36.75
C PRO A 157 -22.45 -19.25 37.17
N ARG A 158 -21.80 -20.06 38.03
CA ARG A 158 -20.45 -19.77 38.54
C ARG A 158 -19.38 -19.91 37.45
N LYS A 159 -19.53 -20.90 36.56
CA LYS A 159 -18.63 -21.08 35.41
C LYS A 159 -18.73 -19.93 34.42
N TYR A 160 -19.95 -19.44 34.19
CA TYR A 160 -20.19 -18.25 33.37
C TYR A 160 -19.51 -17.00 33.95
N PHE A 161 -19.65 -16.76 35.26
CA PHE A 161 -18.99 -15.62 35.92
C PHE A 161 -17.47 -15.74 35.96
N GLN A 162 -16.91 -16.95 36.14
CA GLN A 162 -15.45 -17.18 36.05
C GLN A 162 -14.92 -16.97 34.62
N TRP A 163 -15.64 -17.45 33.61
CA TRP A 163 -15.32 -17.21 32.22
C TRP A 163 -15.34 -15.70 31.89
N LEU A 164 -16.36 -14.97 32.36
CA LEU A 164 -16.45 -13.50 32.23
C LEU A 164 -15.31 -12.77 32.92
N ALA A 165 -14.95 -13.17 34.15
CA ALA A 165 -13.86 -12.56 34.90
C ALA A 165 -12.50 -12.83 34.26
N LYS A 166 -12.27 -14.06 33.78
CA LYS A 166 -11.03 -14.44 33.07
C LYS A 166 -10.91 -13.68 31.75
N ARG A 167 -12.01 -13.58 30.99
CA ARG A 167 -12.06 -12.82 29.74
C ARG A 167 -11.82 -11.32 29.94
N ARG A 168 -12.39 -10.71 30.99
CA ARG A 168 -12.10 -9.31 31.37
C ARG A 168 -10.65 -9.10 31.83
N ALA A 169 -10.08 -10.05 32.55
CA ALA A 169 -8.67 -9.99 32.97
C ALA A 169 -7.72 -10.12 31.77
N THR A 170 -8.02 -10.99 30.79
CA THR A 170 -7.23 -11.14 29.56
C THR A 170 -7.34 -9.91 28.66
N GLN A 171 -8.54 -9.35 28.48
CA GLN A 171 -8.76 -8.11 27.70
C GLN A 171 -8.12 -6.86 28.33
N ALA A 172 -7.82 -6.88 29.63
CA ALA A 172 -7.13 -5.79 30.32
C ALA A 172 -5.60 -5.85 30.20
N ILE A 173 -5.01 -6.97 29.77
CA ILE A 173 -3.55 -7.17 29.67
C ILE A 173 -3.03 -6.84 28.27
N ALA A 174 -3.82 -7.07 27.22
CA ALA A 174 -3.56 -6.59 25.87
C ALA A 174 -4.92 -6.35 25.20
N PRO A 175 -5.28 -5.10 24.82
CA PRO A 175 -6.49 -4.87 24.07
C PRO A 175 -6.41 -5.63 22.74
N PRO A 176 -7.53 -6.15 22.22
CA PRO A 176 -7.53 -6.84 20.93
C PRO A 176 -6.99 -5.90 19.85
N LYS A 177 -6.02 -6.37 19.05
CA LYS A 177 -5.49 -5.60 17.92
C LYS A 177 -6.63 -5.36 16.93
N ARG A 178 -6.74 -4.12 16.43
CA ARG A 178 -7.69 -3.76 15.38
C ARG A 178 -7.04 -3.93 14.01
N ILE A 179 -7.88 -4.02 12.98
CA ILE A 179 -7.43 -4.13 11.59
C ILE A 179 -6.51 -2.95 11.21
N ILE A 180 -6.89 -1.73 11.57
CA ILE A 180 -6.08 -0.53 11.31
C ILE A 180 -4.71 -0.57 11.98
N ASP A 181 -4.59 -1.21 13.15
CA ASP A 181 -3.31 -1.31 13.86
C ASP A 181 -2.36 -2.23 13.07
N LEU A 182 -2.88 -3.32 12.48
CA LEU A 182 -2.12 -4.18 11.58
C LEU A 182 -1.79 -3.53 10.23
N GLU A 183 -2.68 -2.69 9.69
CA GLU A 183 -2.40 -1.92 8.47
C GLU A 183 -1.28 -0.89 8.69
N LYS A 184 -1.28 -0.22 9.85
CA LYS A 184 -0.18 0.65 10.26
C LYS A 184 1.13 -0.12 10.41
N GLU A 185 1.13 -1.22 11.16
CA GLU A 185 2.31 -2.08 11.33
C GLU A 185 2.84 -2.55 9.96
N SER A 186 1.96 -2.99 9.07
CA SER A 186 2.29 -3.41 7.70
C SER A 186 2.90 -2.26 6.90
N THR A 187 2.35 -1.05 7.03
CA THR A 187 2.85 0.16 6.38
C THR A 187 4.26 0.51 6.86
N VAL A 188 4.53 0.42 8.17
CA VAL A 188 5.86 0.64 8.75
C VAL A 188 6.90 -0.32 8.17
N LEU A 189 6.57 -1.61 8.16
CA LEU A 189 7.44 -2.65 7.61
C LEU A 189 7.70 -2.46 6.13
N PHE A 190 6.68 -2.05 5.39
CA PHE A 190 6.78 -1.88 3.97
C PHE A 190 7.55 -0.61 3.57
N ILE A 191 7.38 0.49 4.30
CA ILE A 191 8.27 1.66 4.19
C ILE A 191 9.71 1.21 4.34
N LYS A 192 10.01 0.41 5.38
CA LYS A 192 11.38 -0.05 5.61
C LYS A 192 11.91 -0.91 4.46
N ALA A 193 11.06 -1.74 3.85
CA ALA A 193 11.38 -2.50 2.65
C ALA A 193 11.69 -1.59 1.45
N LEU A 194 10.80 -0.66 1.12
CA LEU A 194 10.97 0.27 0.00
C LEU A 194 12.21 1.16 0.14
N GLU A 195 12.45 1.70 1.35
CA GLU A 195 13.65 2.46 1.68
C GLU A 195 14.93 1.62 1.51
N THR A 196 14.85 0.31 1.75
CA THR A 196 15.98 -0.60 1.52
C THR A 196 16.26 -0.77 0.03
N ILE A 197 15.21 -0.91 -0.79
CA ILE A 197 15.31 -1.14 -2.25
C ILE A 197 15.71 0.14 -2.98
N GLY A 198 15.23 1.30 -2.52
CA GLY A 198 15.42 2.59 -3.17
C GLY A 198 14.34 2.92 -4.21
N ASP A 199 13.17 2.26 -4.14
CA ASP A 199 12.05 2.56 -5.02
C ASP A 199 11.33 3.83 -4.57
N SER A 200 10.79 4.60 -5.51
CA SER A 200 9.99 5.78 -5.19
C SER A 200 8.60 5.35 -4.77
N TYR A 201 8.04 5.97 -3.73
CA TYR A 201 6.73 5.57 -3.24
C TYR A 201 5.95 6.73 -2.62
N GLY A 202 4.63 6.68 -2.71
CA GLY A 202 3.69 7.52 -1.98
C GLY A 202 2.81 6.67 -1.09
N ILE A 203 2.42 7.20 0.06
CA ILE A 203 1.50 6.55 1.00
C ILE A 203 0.35 7.50 1.23
N TYR A 204 -0.82 7.00 0.85
CA TYR A 204 -2.06 7.74 0.88
C TYR A 204 -3.09 6.92 1.61
N GLY A 205 -3.92 7.58 2.40
CA GLY A 205 -5.13 6.96 2.93
C GLY A 205 -6.35 7.61 2.32
N PHE A 206 -7.46 6.87 2.24
CA PHE A 206 -8.72 7.44 1.77
C PHE A 206 -9.86 7.06 2.69
N SER A 207 -10.81 7.97 2.80
CA SER A 207 -12.10 7.75 3.46
C SER A 207 -13.16 8.53 2.69
N GLY A 208 -14.43 8.26 2.93
CA GLY A 208 -15.52 8.86 2.15
C GLY A 208 -16.79 9.06 2.95
N TYR A 209 -17.51 10.11 2.59
CA TYR A 209 -18.92 10.28 2.94
C TYR A 209 -19.67 10.81 1.75
N GLY A 210 -20.12 9.91 0.88
CA GLY A 210 -20.78 10.25 -0.37
C GLY A 210 -19.87 10.93 -1.38
N ARG A 211 -20.48 11.31 -2.52
CA ARG A 211 -19.75 11.80 -3.70
C ARG A 211 -19.07 13.15 -3.46
N ASP A 212 -19.64 13.99 -2.60
CA ASP A 212 -19.19 15.37 -2.40
C ASP A 212 -18.06 15.46 -1.36
N ASN A 213 -17.74 14.37 -0.66
CA ASN A 213 -16.77 14.37 0.43
C ASN A 213 -15.95 13.08 0.46
N VAL A 214 -15.17 12.85 -0.60
CA VAL A 214 -14.11 11.82 -0.60
C VAL A 214 -12.85 12.46 -0.03
N GLU A 215 -12.38 11.96 1.09
CA GLU A 215 -11.23 12.50 1.82
C GLU A 215 -9.99 11.69 1.43
N PHE A 216 -8.95 12.40 0.98
CA PHE A 216 -7.69 11.80 0.55
C PHE A 216 -6.56 12.37 1.40
N TYR A 217 -5.95 11.51 2.19
CA TYR A 217 -4.96 11.86 3.19
C TYR A 217 -3.58 11.54 2.66
N VAL A 218 -2.72 12.55 2.61
CA VAL A 218 -1.32 12.42 2.21
C VAL A 218 -0.48 12.14 3.46
N ILE A 219 -0.13 10.88 3.66
CA ILE A 219 0.79 10.46 4.74
C ILE A 219 2.23 10.75 4.28
N LYS A 220 2.54 10.35 3.05
CA LYS A 220 3.80 10.67 2.35
C LYS A 220 3.52 10.85 0.87
N ASP A 221 3.88 11.99 0.29
CA ASP A 221 3.76 12.14 -1.16
C ASP A 221 4.88 11.40 -1.93
N LEU A 222 4.67 11.11 -3.22
CA LEU A 222 5.63 10.44 -4.09
C LEU A 222 6.95 11.22 -4.21
N MET A 223 6.85 12.56 -4.23
CA MET A 223 8.01 13.46 -4.31
C MET A 223 8.64 13.77 -2.94
N GLU A 224 7.97 13.40 -1.84
CA GLU A 224 8.43 13.67 -0.48
C GLU A 224 9.49 12.64 -0.06
N GLN A 225 10.57 13.08 0.57
CA GLN A 225 11.55 12.16 1.17
C GLN A 225 11.05 11.66 2.53
N PHE A 226 11.36 10.41 2.86
CA PHE A 226 11.01 9.87 4.17
C PHE A 226 11.73 10.63 5.29
N SER A 227 10.97 11.08 6.28
CA SER A 227 11.45 11.92 7.39
C SER A 227 10.70 11.63 8.67
N ASP A 228 11.15 12.18 9.79
CA ASP A 228 10.46 12.01 11.08
C ASP A 228 9.03 12.58 11.07
N LYS A 229 8.73 13.56 10.20
CA LYS A 229 7.35 14.02 10.00
C LYS A 229 6.45 12.90 9.46
N VAL A 230 6.95 12.14 8.48
CA VAL A 230 6.21 11.00 7.93
C VAL A 230 5.97 9.94 9.01
N LYS A 231 6.96 9.66 9.86
CA LYS A 231 6.78 8.74 11.00
C LYS A 231 5.64 9.18 11.91
N LYS A 232 5.59 10.48 12.25
CA LYS A 232 4.52 11.05 13.07
C LYS A 232 3.15 10.99 12.38
N ARG A 233 3.08 11.16 11.07
CA ARG A 233 1.81 11.05 10.32
C ARG A 233 1.23 9.65 10.34
N ILE A 234 2.07 8.62 10.33
CA ILE A 234 1.64 7.21 10.40
C ILE A 234 0.91 6.93 11.72
N ASP A 235 1.35 7.52 12.83
CA ASP A 235 0.68 7.37 14.13
C ASP A 235 -0.78 7.85 14.09
N LYS A 236 -1.06 8.93 13.36
CA LYS A 236 -2.40 9.52 13.23
C LYS A 236 -3.31 8.85 12.22
N VAL A 237 -2.82 7.87 11.44
CA VAL A 237 -3.69 7.02 10.61
C VAL A 237 -4.76 6.43 11.53
N ALA A 238 -6.03 6.53 11.16
CA ALA A 238 -7.11 6.06 12.02
C ALA A 238 -8.34 5.73 11.18
N PRO A 239 -9.21 4.82 11.62
CA PRO A 239 -10.49 4.58 10.97
C PRO A 239 -11.34 5.84 11.08
N ILE A 240 -11.94 6.25 9.97
CA ILE A 240 -12.73 7.48 9.90
C ILE A 240 -14.19 7.17 9.51
N ARG A 241 -14.49 7.01 8.22
CA ARG A 241 -15.87 6.95 7.68
C ARG A 241 -16.05 5.87 6.59
N SER A 242 -16.85 6.10 5.55
CA SER A 242 -17.18 5.11 4.51
C SER A 242 -16.09 5.00 3.44
N THR A 243 -16.32 4.21 2.39
CA THR A 243 -15.33 3.84 1.37
C THR A 243 -15.81 4.16 -0.04
N ARG A 244 -15.31 5.25 -0.67
CA ARG A 244 -15.53 5.53 -2.10
C ARG A 244 -14.22 5.35 -2.88
N MET A 245 -13.92 4.11 -3.27
CA MET A 245 -12.63 3.74 -3.86
C MET A 245 -12.35 4.37 -5.23
N GLY A 246 -13.34 4.41 -6.13
CA GLY A 246 -13.14 4.86 -7.52
C GLY A 246 -12.48 6.24 -7.64
N PRO A 247 -13.02 7.31 -7.03
CA PRO A 247 -12.39 8.63 -7.04
C PRO A 247 -11.00 8.65 -6.37
N ALA A 248 -10.80 7.90 -5.29
CA ALA A 248 -9.50 7.80 -4.62
C ALA A 248 -8.43 7.13 -5.52
N ILE A 249 -8.80 6.05 -6.21
CA ILE A 249 -7.95 5.37 -7.20
C ILE A 249 -7.63 6.32 -8.35
N ARG A 250 -8.62 7.04 -8.90
CA ARG A 250 -8.39 8.03 -9.97
C ARG A 250 -7.45 9.14 -9.53
N HIS A 251 -7.55 9.58 -8.27
CA HIS A 251 -6.67 10.59 -7.70
C HIS A 251 -5.23 10.08 -7.53
N ALA A 252 -5.04 8.90 -6.93
CA ALA A 252 -3.72 8.26 -6.84
C ALA A 252 -3.13 7.96 -8.22
N THR A 253 -3.96 7.55 -9.18
CA THR A 253 -3.59 7.34 -10.58
C THR A 253 -3.08 8.63 -11.21
N ALA A 254 -3.74 9.77 -11.00
CA ALA A 254 -3.29 11.06 -11.50
C ALA A 254 -1.92 11.46 -10.92
N LYS A 255 -1.67 11.20 -9.63
CA LYS A 255 -0.37 11.43 -8.99
C LYS A 255 0.74 10.55 -9.59
N LEU A 256 0.48 9.25 -9.78
CA LEU A 256 1.44 8.34 -10.42
C LEU A 256 1.69 8.68 -11.89
N ASP A 257 0.65 9.05 -12.63
CA ASP A 257 0.75 9.43 -14.03
C ASP A 257 1.68 10.64 -14.22
N ALA A 258 1.60 11.61 -13.32
CA ALA A 258 2.48 12.79 -13.29
C ALA A 258 3.93 12.50 -12.85
N TYR A 259 4.20 11.37 -12.19
CA TYR A 259 5.54 10.98 -11.77
C TYR A 259 6.31 10.32 -12.91
N ASP A 260 7.56 10.71 -13.15
CA ASP A 260 8.40 10.08 -14.19
C ASP A 260 9.06 8.81 -13.63
N ALA A 261 8.56 7.64 -14.05
CA ALA A 261 9.10 6.34 -13.70
C ALA A 261 8.74 5.31 -14.77
N LYS A 262 9.67 4.40 -15.09
CA LYS A 262 9.47 3.32 -16.07
C LYS A 262 8.39 2.32 -15.66
N VAL A 263 8.34 1.97 -14.38
CA VAL A 263 7.34 1.05 -13.83
C VAL A 263 6.53 1.78 -12.77
N LYS A 264 5.20 1.79 -12.92
CA LYS A 264 4.28 2.44 -11.98
C LYS A 264 3.32 1.41 -11.42
N ILE A 265 3.20 1.33 -10.10
CA ILE A 265 2.35 0.36 -9.42
C ILE A 265 1.39 1.11 -8.51
N LEU A 266 0.10 0.80 -8.59
CA LEU A 266 -0.91 1.28 -7.64
C LEU A 266 -1.29 0.09 -6.76
N MET A 267 -0.99 0.16 -5.47
CA MET A 267 -1.35 -0.88 -4.51
C MET A 267 -2.51 -0.41 -3.64
N LEU A 268 -3.67 -1.06 -3.80
CA LEU A 268 -4.84 -0.85 -2.96
C LEU A 268 -4.81 -1.85 -1.81
N VAL A 269 -4.79 -1.36 -0.57
CA VAL A 269 -4.91 -2.18 0.64
C VAL A 269 -6.25 -1.85 1.27
N SER A 270 -7.16 -2.82 1.31
CA SER A 270 -8.50 -2.63 1.86
C SER A 270 -8.99 -3.90 2.54
N ASP A 271 -9.64 -3.75 3.69
CA ASP A 271 -10.15 -4.84 4.49
C ASP A 271 -11.42 -5.52 3.92
N GLY A 272 -12.02 -4.96 2.87
CA GLY A 272 -13.16 -5.57 2.19
C GLY A 272 -13.90 -4.68 1.20
N ARG A 273 -15.12 -5.10 0.85
CA ARG A 273 -15.96 -4.60 -0.26
C ARG A 273 -16.09 -3.07 -0.32
N PRO A 274 -16.02 -2.44 -1.52
CA PRO A 274 -16.33 -1.01 -1.66
C PRO A 274 -17.75 -0.70 -1.19
N GLN A 275 -17.88 0.18 -0.18
CA GLN A 275 -19.15 0.57 0.43
C GLN A 275 -19.17 2.08 0.74
N ASP A 276 -19.99 2.85 0.03
CA ASP A 276 -20.23 4.28 0.30
C ASP A 276 -21.73 4.62 0.35
N HIS A 277 -22.06 5.65 1.12
CA HIS A 277 -23.42 6.21 1.21
C HIS A 277 -23.73 7.03 -0.06
N GLY A 278 -24.88 6.80 -0.70
CA GLY A 278 -25.32 7.60 -1.85
C GLY A 278 -24.97 7.02 -3.23
N TYR A 279 -24.65 5.74 -3.33
CA TYR A 279 -24.65 5.00 -4.61
C TYR A 279 -26.06 4.63 -5.11
N GLY A 280 -27.11 5.01 -4.39
CA GLY A 280 -28.49 4.62 -4.70
C GLY A 280 -29.42 4.79 -3.48
N ARG A 281 -30.59 4.16 -3.52
CA ARG A 281 -31.57 4.10 -2.41
C ARG A 281 -31.77 2.67 -1.87
N ASP A 282 -31.02 1.68 -2.33
CA ASP A 282 -31.37 0.26 -2.16
C ASP A 282 -30.16 -0.69 -2.21
N ARG A 283 -30.38 -1.98 -1.91
CA ARG A 283 -29.37 -3.09 -1.90
C ARG A 283 -28.51 -3.25 -3.17
N THR A 284 -28.77 -2.47 -4.23
CA THR A 284 -28.04 -2.41 -5.51
C THR A 284 -26.83 -1.46 -5.51
N GLU A 285 -26.55 -0.81 -4.38
CA GLU A 285 -25.40 0.11 -4.20
C GLU A 285 -24.03 -0.56 -4.30
N LYS A 286 -23.95 -1.83 -3.88
CA LYS A 286 -22.69 -2.59 -3.87
C LYS A 286 -22.18 -2.90 -5.27
N GLU A 287 -23.09 -3.26 -6.18
CA GLU A 287 -22.77 -3.56 -7.57
C GLU A 287 -22.25 -2.31 -8.29
N TYR A 288 -22.87 -1.15 -8.03
CA TYR A 288 -22.40 0.12 -8.59
C TYR A 288 -20.96 0.42 -8.18
N ALA A 289 -20.66 0.31 -6.88
CA ALA A 289 -19.33 0.61 -6.35
C ALA A 289 -18.27 -0.34 -6.93
N ILE A 290 -18.60 -1.63 -7.12
CA ILE A 290 -17.72 -2.60 -7.79
C ILE A 290 -17.42 -2.16 -9.23
N HIS A 291 -18.44 -1.78 -9.99
CA HIS A 291 -18.25 -1.39 -11.39
C HIS A 291 -17.50 -0.06 -11.55
N ASP A 292 -17.75 0.94 -10.71
CA ASP A 292 -16.98 2.20 -10.75
C ASP A 292 -15.51 1.96 -10.37
N THR A 293 -15.28 1.16 -9.32
CA THR A 293 -13.91 0.79 -8.89
C THR A 293 -13.19 0.01 -9.99
N LYS A 294 -13.88 -0.95 -10.63
CA LYS A 294 -13.35 -1.67 -11.81
C LYS A 294 -12.93 -0.72 -12.91
N GLN A 295 -13.78 0.25 -13.28
CA GLN A 295 -13.40 1.22 -14.31
C GLN A 295 -12.22 2.09 -13.89
N ALA A 296 -12.15 2.54 -12.63
CA ALA A 296 -11.01 3.29 -12.13
C ALA A 296 -9.68 2.50 -12.23
N LEU A 297 -9.71 1.19 -11.93
CA LEU A 297 -8.53 0.32 -12.09
C LEU A 297 -8.17 0.09 -13.56
N LEU A 298 -9.17 -0.07 -14.45
CA LEU A 298 -8.94 -0.17 -15.90
C LEU A 298 -8.36 1.14 -16.47
N GLU A 299 -8.82 2.29 -15.99
CA GLU A 299 -8.28 3.61 -16.34
C GLU A 299 -6.80 3.72 -15.95
N ALA A 300 -6.43 3.27 -14.74
CA ALA A 300 -5.04 3.20 -14.31
C ALA A 300 -4.19 2.32 -15.24
N ARG A 301 -4.70 1.13 -15.60
CA ARG A 301 -4.03 0.21 -16.53
C ARG A 301 -3.84 0.82 -17.92
N ARG A 302 -4.83 1.55 -18.45
CA ARG A 302 -4.72 2.26 -19.74
C ARG A 302 -3.61 3.33 -19.73
N LYS A 303 -3.25 3.85 -18.56
CA LYS A 303 -2.13 4.78 -18.35
C LYS A 303 -0.78 4.08 -18.10
N GLY A 304 -0.71 2.76 -18.25
CA GLY A 304 0.53 1.99 -18.00
C GLY A 304 0.86 1.83 -16.52
N ILE A 305 -0.10 2.08 -15.62
CA ILE A 305 0.04 1.84 -14.19
C ILE A 305 -0.51 0.45 -13.89
N THR A 306 0.23 -0.37 -13.17
CA THR A 306 -0.19 -1.72 -12.77
C THR A 306 -0.95 -1.66 -11.45
N PRO A 307 -2.29 -1.78 -11.44
CA PRO A 307 -3.04 -1.90 -10.21
C PRO A 307 -2.85 -3.29 -9.57
N PHE A 308 -2.76 -3.30 -8.24
CA PHE A 308 -2.76 -4.52 -7.44
C PHE A 308 -3.61 -4.32 -6.19
N ALA A 309 -4.55 -5.23 -5.93
CA ALA A 309 -5.44 -5.16 -4.77
C ALA A 309 -5.10 -6.22 -3.72
N LEU A 310 -5.02 -5.81 -2.46
CA LEU A 310 -4.78 -6.67 -1.32
C LEU A 310 -5.98 -6.58 -0.39
N THR A 311 -6.64 -7.72 -0.13
CA THR A 311 -7.74 -7.81 0.85
C THR A 311 -7.50 -8.86 1.91
N VAL A 312 -8.15 -8.68 3.05
CA VAL A 312 -8.19 -9.66 4.15
C VAL A 312 -9.55 -10.36 4.26
N ASP A 313 -10.52 -10.03 3.40
CA ASP A 313 -11.83 -10.66 3.39
C ASP A 313 -11.79 -12.06 2.74
N LYS A 314 -12.09 -13.11 3.52
CA LYS A 314 -12.18 -14.49 3.00
C LYS A 314 -13.35 -14.68 2.03
N GLU A 315 -14.42 -13.89 2.17
CA GLU A 315 -15.51 -13.82 1.20
C GLU A 315 -15.18 -12.87 0.03
N GLY A 316 -13.93 -12.37 0.00
CA GLY A 316 -13.31 -11.49 -0.96
C GLY A 316 -13.40 -11.94 -2.41
N HIS A 317 -13.37 -13.26 -2.62
CA HIS A 317 -13.04 -13.85 -3.90
C HIS A 317 -14.04 -13.49 -5.01
N ASP A 318 -15.34 -13.48 -4.70
CA ASP A 318 -16.39 -13.30 -5.71
C ASP A 318 -16.43 -11.85 -6.24
N TYR A 319 -16.33 -10.85 -5.37
CA TYR A 319 -16.38 -9.44 -5.81
C TYR A 319 -15.02 -8.94 -6.29
N LEU A 320 -13.90 -9.43 -5.73
CA LEU A 320 -12.57 -9.10 -6.25
C LEU A 320 -12.37 -9.70 -7.63
N GLY A 321 -12.86 -10.92 -7.88
CA GLY A 321 -12.87 -11.48 -9.23
C GLY A 321 -13.63 -10.59 -10.22
N GLN A 322 -14.76 -10.01 -9.80
CA GLN A 322 -15.51 -9.08 -10.66
C GLN A 322 -14.80 -7.73 -10.86
N MET A 323 -14.24 -7.17 -9.79
CA MET A 323 -13.59 -5.86 -9.75
C MET A 323 -12.23 -5.86 -10.45
N CYS A 324 -11.40 -6.85 -10.15
CA CYS A 324 -10.05 -7.00 -10.64
C CYS A 324 -10.01 -7.76 -11.96
N GLU A 325 -10.89 -8.73 -12.20
CA GLU A 325 -10.89 -9.58 -13.41
C GLU A 325 -9.48 -10.13 -13.70
N ASP A 326 -8.78 -9.62 -14.73
CA ASP A 326 -7.42 -10.00 -15.09
C ASP A 326 -6.32 -9.26 -14.30
N MET A 327 -6.68 -8.36 -13.39
CA MET A 327 -5.76 -7.56 -12.59
C MET A 327 -5.29 -8.34 -11.37
N GLY A 328 -4.04 -8.12 -10.96
CA GLY A 328 -3.46 -8.83 -9.82
C GLY A 328 -4.19 -8.49 -8.53
N TYR A 329 -4.65 -9.51 -7.80
CA TYR A 329 -5.15 -9.36 -6.45
C TYR A 329 -4.71 -10.52 -5.56
N GLU A 330 -4.64 -10.27 -4.26
CA GLU A 330 -4.41 -11.32 -3.26
C GLU A 330 -5.42 -11.20 -2.11
N VAL A 331 -6.00 -12.35 -1.75
CA VAL A 331 -6.82 -12.51 -0.56
C VAL A 331 -5.96 -13.13 0.53
N VAL A 332 -5.63 -12.35 1.54
CA VAL A 332 -4.88 -12.81 2.71
C VAL A 332 -5.86 -13.46 3.67
N ALA A 333 -5.71 -14.78 3.89
CA ALA A 333 -6.61 -15.54 4.76
C ALA A 333 -6.57 -15.09 6.23
N ASP A 334 -5.50 -14.44 6.66
CA ASP A 334 -5.32 -13.95 8.02
C ASP A 334 -4.57 -12.63 7.99
N ILE A 335 -5.24 -11.57 8.46
CA ILE A 335 -4.70 -10.21 8.47
C ILE A 335 -3.43 -10.09 9.30
N GLU A 336 -3.23 -10.96 10.29
CA GLU A 336 -2.00 -10.99 11.11
C GLU A 336 -0.76 -11.31 10.26
N HIS A 337 -0.94 -11.91 9.07
CA HIS A 337 0.15 -12.21 8.13
C HIS A 337 0.39 -11.11 7.08
N LEU A 338 -0.43 -10.06 7.04
CA LEU A 338 -0.28 -8.93 6.11
C LEU A 338 1.15 -8.33 6.15
N PRO A 339 1.73 -8.05 7.34
CA PRO A 339 3.14 -7.68 7.51
C PRO A 339 4.14 -8.52 6.71
N GLN A 340 3.94 -9.84 6.67
CA GLN A 340 4.88 -10.81 6.10
C GLN A 340 4.66 -11.02 4.60
N ARG A 341 3.42 -10.88 4.13
CA ARG A 341 3.01 -11.15 2.74
C ARG A 341 3.30 -9.98 1.81
N LEU A 342 3.05 -8.76 2.27
CA LEU A 342 3.15 -7.55 1.46
C LEU A 342 4.52 -7.36 0.78
N PRO A 343 5.67 -7.62 1.45
CA PRO A 343 6.95 -7.52 0.78
C PRO A 343 7.21 -8.64 -0.25
N THR A 344 6.75 -9.86 0.01
CA THR A 344 6.83 -10.97 -0.95
C THR A 344 5.98 -10.68 -2.20
N LEU A 345 4.81 -10.07 -2.01
CA LEU A 345 3.92 -9.66 -3.09
C LEU A 345 4.56 -8.59 -3.98
N TYR A 346 5.11 -7.56 -3.35
CA TYR A 346 5.76 -6.47 -4.06
C TYR A 346 6.91 -6.95 -4.96
N ARG A 347 7.70 -7.90 -4.46
CA ARG A 347 8.73 -8.56 -5.26
C ARG A 347 8.17 -9.14 -6.55
N ARG A 348 7.10 -9.93 -6.50
CA ARG A 348 6.50 -10.56 -7.68
C ARG A 348 5.99 -9.57 -8.73
N LEU A 349 5.62 -8.37 -8.30
CA LEU A 349 5.09 -7.31 -9.18
C LEU A 349 6.20 -6.48 -9.84
N THR A 350 7.44 -6.61 -9.37
CA THR A 350 8.58 -5.80 -9.84
C THR A 350 9.72 -6.65 -10.42
N GLU A 351 9.55 -7.97 -10.47
CA GLU A 351 10.32 -8.92 -11.29
C GLU A 351 9.76 -8.95 -12.72
#